data_AF-A0A951X576-F1
#
_entry.id   AF-A0A951X576-F1
#
_cell.length_a   1.000
_cell.length_b   1.000
_cell.length_c   1.000
_cell.angle_alpha   90.00
_cell.angle_beta   90.00
_cell.angle_gamma   90.00
#
_symmetry.space_group_name_H-M   'P 1'
#
loop_
_entity.id
_entity.type
_entity.pdbx_description
1 polymer ?
#
loop_
_entity_poly.entity_id
_entity_poly.type
_entity_poly.pdbx_seq_one_letter_code
_entity_poly.pdbx_strand_id
1 'polypeptide(L)'
;NLIPGEYAVAETDPGTLWEVEGNDVTVTVAGGSQAEHTITNRIVQIGGETPEPGRLTVIKVVDWNEVTQDPQQTFIICIKGPSFSGSEPEACHQFGPGGGSFTWTGLAPGNYTVNETGIDTVLWNVQGNGITVFVPEAGEGTATITNIAIKIRGDAPPTNLEPGKEPVIATNNLFLPVVVSQ
;
A
#
# COMPACT_ATOMS: atom_id res chain seq x y z
N ASN A 1 -53.96 16.64 21.73
CA ASN A 1 -54.78 15.53 21.20
C ASN A 1 -55.42 15.95 19.90
N LEU A 2 -55.29 15.12 18.88
CA LEU A 2 -55.94 15.32 17.58
C LEU A 2 -57.45 15.08 17.71
N ILE A 3 -58.24 15.84 16.96
CA ILE A 3 -59.66 15.55 16.81
C ILE A 3 -59.82 14.33 15.89
N PRO A 4 -60.89 13.54 15.99
CA PRO A 4 -61.11 12.47 15.02
C PRO A 4 -61.23 13.03 13.60
N GLY A 5 -60.53 12.43 12.65
CA GLY A 5 -60.44 12.94 11.28
C GLY A 5 -59.28 12.37 10.49
N GLU A 6 -59.14 12.86 9.26
CA GLU A 6 -58.06 12.50 8.35
C GLU A 6 -56.89 13.47 8.47
N TYR A 7 -55.67 12.93 8.52
CA TYR A 7 -54.44 13.68 8.69
C TYR A 7 -53.45 13.30 7.61
N ALA A 8 -52.96 14.31 6.87
CA ALA A 8 -51.86 14.12 5.94
C ALA A 8 -50.56 13.90 6.73
N VAL A 9 -49.81 12.88 6.35
CA VAL A 9 -48.50 12.56 6.90
C VAL A 9 -47.51 12.58 5.76
N ALA A 10 -46.58 13.51 5.83
CA ALA A 10 -45.55 13.70 4.84
C ALA A 10 -44.24 14.17 5.48
N GLU A 11 -43.13 13.63 5.00
CA GLU A 11 -41.78 14.13 5.14
C GLU A 11 -41.45 14.98 3.91
N THR A 12 -41.08 16.23 4.15
CA THR A 12 -41.00 17.27 3.10
C THR A 12 -39.58 17.69 2.74
N ASP A 13 -38.57 17.28 3.53
CA ASP A 13 -37.16 17.59 3.28
C ASP A 13 -36.24 16.42 3.67
N PRO A 14 -36.33 15.27 2.98
CA PRO A 14 -35.46 14.13 3.26
C PRO A 14 -34.01 14.35 2.77
N GLY A 15 -33.77 15.36 1.94
CA GLY A 15 -32.48 15.60 1.28
C GLY A 15 -32.25 14.71 0.05
N THR A 16 -31.34 15.12 -0.83
CA THR A 16 -31.13 14.50 -2.15
C THR A 16 -30.51 13.10 -2.11
N LEU A 17 -30.07 12.64 -0.94
CA LEU A 17 -29.47 11.33 -0.73
C LEU A 17 -30.44 10.32 -0.11
N TRP A 18 -31.73 10.64 0.01
CA TRP A 18 -32.71 9.78 0.68
C TRP A 18 -33.97 9.51 -0.15
N GLU A 19 -34.30 8.24 -0.28
CA GLU A 19 -35.56 7.73 -0.79
C GLU A 19 -36.50 7.55 0.40
N VAL A 20 -37.73 8.03 0.27
CA VAL A 20 -38.75 7.98 1.34
C VAL A 20 -39.86 7.02 0.91
N GLU A 21 -40.03 5.95 1.68
CA GLU A 21 -41.12 4.99 1.52
C GLU A 21 -42.26 5.31 2.49
N GLY A 22 -43.50 5.22 2.01
CA GLY A 22 -44.69 5.52 2.83
C GLY A 22 -44.98 7.01 3.01
N ASN A 23 -44.43 7.89 2.17
CA ASN A 23 -44.68 9.33 2.21
C ASN A 23 -46.04 9.75 1.61
N ASP A 24 -46.47 10.97 1.91
CA ASP A 24 -47.64 11.63 1.29
C ASP A 24 -48.95 10.83 1.41
N VAL A 25 -49.15 10.19 2.57
CA VAL A 25 -50.34 9.41 2.87
C VAL A 25 -51.34 10.18 3.73
N THR A 26 -52.57 9.69 3.78
CA THR A 26 -53.60 10.17 4.72
C THR A 26 -53.90 9.08 5.75
N VAL A 27 -53.80 9.43 7.03
CA VAL A 27 -54.08 8.56 8.16
C VAL A 27 -55.38 8.99 8.84
N THR A 28 -56.30 8.05 9.07
CA THR A 28 -57.55 8.32 9.80
C THR A 28 -57.38 8.07 11.29
N VAL A 29 -57.69 9.07 12.12
CA VAL A 29 -57.74 8.95 13.58
C VAL A 29 -59.19 8.87 14.03
N ALA A 30 -59.61 7.75 14.63
CA ALA A 30 -60.94 7.58 15.19
C ALA A 30 -61.01 8.05 16.66
N GLY A 31 -62.21 8.42 17.13
CA GLY A 31 -62.44 8.86 18.51
C GLY A 31 -61.98 7.84 19.55
N GLY A 32 -61.07 8.25 20.43
CA GLY A 32 -60.54 7.41 21.51
C GLY A 32 -59.59 6.30 21.06
N SER A 33 -59.12 6.32 19.80
CA SER A 33 -58.21 5.32 19.23
C SER A 33 -56.89 5.95 18.78
N GLN A 34 -55.85 5.13 18.70
CA GLN A 34 -54.55 5.50 18.14
C GLN A 34 -54.47 5.00 16.69
N ALA A 35 -53.91 5.83 15.82
CA ALA A 35 -53.51 5.44 14.48
C ALA A 35 -51.99 5.53 14.37
N GLU A 36 -51.38 4.59 13.67
CA GLU A 36 -49.93 4.52 13.46
C GLU A 36 -49.66 4.48 11.96
N HIS A 37 -48.58 5.15 11.56
CA HIS A 37 -48.08 5.11 10.21
C HIS A 37 -46.55 5.20 10.25
N THR A 38 -45.90 4.45 9.38
CA THR A 38 -44.44 4.37 9.32
C THR A 38 -43.96 5.01 8.04
N ILE A 39 -43.11 6.02 8.17
CA ILE A 39 -42.27 6.53 7.09
C ILE A 39 -40.88 5.91 7.24
N THR A 40 -40.34 5.37 6.15
CA THR A 40 -39.00 4.78 6.14
C THR A 40 -38.10 5.54 5.18
N ASN A 41 -37.00 6.06 5.70
CA ASN A 41 -35.96 6.71 4.89
C ASN A 41 -34.86 5.70 4.58
N ARG A 42 -34.51 5.58 3.31
CA ARG A 42 -33.38 4.78 2.82
C ARG A 42 -32.45 5.70 2.06
N ILE A 43 -31.14 5.51 2.15
CA ILE A 43 -30.23 6.30 1.32
C ILE A 43 -30.50 5.97 -0.15
N VAL A 44 -30.79 6.97 -0.99
CA VAL A 44 -30.78 6.80 -2.46
C VAL A 44 -29.35 6.46 -2.83
N GLN A 45 -29.13 5.24 -3.33
CA GLN A 45 -27.99 5.03 -4.20
C GLN A 45 -28.27 5.81 -5.49
N ILE A 46 -27.78 7.05 -5.56
CA ILE A 46 -27.87 7.88 -6.77
C ILE A 46 -27.03 7.17 -7.85
N GLY A 47 -27.64 6.25 -8.60
CA GLY A 47 -27.00 5.51 -9.69
C GLY A 47 -25.69 4.78 -9.36
N GLY A 48 -25.43 4.45 -8.10
CA GLY A 48 -24.14 3.96 -7.62
C GLY A 48 -24.19 2.49 -7.22
N GLU A 49 -23.78 1.61 -8.14
CA GLU A 49 -23.32 0.28 -7.75
C GLU A 49 -22.21 0.45 -6.70
N THR A 50 -22.22 -0.34 -5.62
CA THR A 50 -21.03 -0.44 -4.76
C THR A 50 -19.89 -0.86 -5.68
N PRO A 51 -18.82 -0.07 -5.84
CA PRO A 51 -17.80 -0.37 -6.83
C PRO A 51 -17.29 -1.79 -6.63
N GLU A 52 -17.38 -2.62 -7.66
CA GLU A 52 -16.91 -4.01 -7.56
C GLU A 52 -15.42 -4.01 -7.16
N PRO A 53 -15.05 -4.74 -6.10
CA PRO A 53 -13.67 -4.71 -5.63
C PRO A 53 -12.67 -5.15 -6.71
N GLY A 54 -11.58 -4.42 -6.81
CA GLY A 54 -10.45 -4.77 -7.66
C GLY A 54 -9.42 -5.64 -6.94
N ARG A 55 -8.29 -5.83 -7.62
CA ARG A 55 -7.11 -6.53 -7.09
C ARG A 55 -5.81 -5.87 -7.55
N LEU A 56 -4.75 -6.06 -6.79
CA LEU A 56 -3.40 -5.59 -7.10
C LEU A 56 -2.42 -6.76 -7.01
N THR A 57 -1.76 -7.07 -8.10
CA THR A 57 -0.68 -8.06 -8.14
C THR A 57 0.66 -7.36 -8.15
N VAL A 58 1.53 -7.70 -7.19
CA VAL A 58 2.92 -7.27 -7.18
C VAL A 58 3.82 -8.44 -7.54
N ILE A 59 4.70 -8.21 -8.50
CA ILE A 59 5.77 -9.12 -8.90
C ILE A 59 7.06 -8.67 -8.23
N LYS A 60 7.64 -9.54 -7.41
CA LYS A 60 8.94 -9.34 -6.79
C LYS A 60 10.01 -10.08 -7.59
N VAL A 61 10.93 -9.33 -8.17
CA VAL A 61 12.14 -9.87 -8.81
C VAL A 61 13.31 -9.70 -7.85
N VAL A 62 14.05 -10.78 -7.61
CA VAL A 62 15.30 -10.76 -6.85
C VAL A 62 16.42 -11.23 -7.76
N ASP A 63 17.28 -10.30 -8.13
CA ASP A 63 18.48 -10.54 -8.91
C ASP A 63 19.70 -10.51 -7.98
N TRP A 64 20.25 -11.68 -7.71
CA TRP A 64 21.45 -11.83 -6.89
C TRP A 64 22.73 -11.40 -7.61
N ASN A 65 22.67 -11.11 -8.91
CA ASN A 65 23.81 -10.74 -9.73
C ASN A 65 24.97 -11.75 -9.55
N GLU A 66 26.12 -11.33 -9.05
CA GLU A 66 27.27 -12.20 -8.73
C GLU A 66 27.39 -12.55 -7.22
N VAL A 67 26.40 -12.18 -6.41
CA VAL A 67 26.36 -12.48 -4.97
C VAL A 67 25.77 -13.88 -4.78
N THR A 68 26.38 -14.69 -3.91
CA THR A 68 25.80 -15.99 -3.55
C THR A 68 24.47 -15.77 -2.84
N GLN A 69 23.41 -16.42 -3.33
CA GLN A 69 22.09 -16.34 -2.73
C GLN A 69 22.11 -16.79 -1.25
N ASP A 70 21.61 -15.93 -0.37
CA ASP A 70 21.29 -16.29 1.01
C ASP A 70 19.87 -16.89 1.07
N PRO A 71 19.71 -18.18 1.46
CA PRO A 71 18.40 -18.80 1.56
C PRO A 71 17.50 -18.20 2.66
N GLN A 72 18.05 -17.43 3.59
CA GLN A 72 17.30 -16.79 4.68
C GLN A 72 16.91 -15.34 4.38
N GLN A 73 17.36 -14.76 3.26
CA GLN A 73 17.00 -13.41 2.88
C GLN A 73 15.50 -13.30 2.61
N THR A 74 14.88 -12.27 3.16
CA THR A 74 13.46 -11.96 2.95
C THR A 74 13.27 -10.49 2.54
N PHE A 75 12.14 -10.20 1.91
CA PHE A 75 11.80 -8.87 1.41
C PHE A 75 10.34 -8.56 1.72
N ILE A 76 10.06 -7.41 2.32
CA ILE A 76 8.69 -7.03 2.72
C ILE A 76 8.19 -5.93 1.81
N ILE A 77 7.08 -6.19 1.10
CA ILE A 77 6.39 -5.20 0.28
C ILE A 77 5.05 -4.88 0.93
N CYS A 78 4.74 -3.59 1.05
CA CYS A 78 3.49 -3.08 1.58
C CYS A 78 2.77 -2.21 0.55
N ILE A 79 1.43 -2.23 0.59
CA ILE A 79 0.57 -1.36 -0.22
C ILE A 79 -0.12 -0.32 0.65
N LYS A 80 -0.27 0.90 0.14
CA LYS A 80 -1.02 1.99 0.78
C LYS A 80 -2.00 2.58 -0.21
N GLY A 81 -3.25 2.74 0.18
CA GLY A 81 -4.30 3.26 -0.70
C GLY A 81 -5.67 3.24 -0.04
N PRO A 82 -6.75 3.30 -0.83
CA PRO A 82 -8.13 3.34 -0.33
C PRO A 82 -8.47 2.27 0.72
N SER A 83 -7.92 1.05 0.59
CA SER A 83 -8.18 -0.05 1.53
C SER A 83 -7.24 -0.12 2.74
N PHE A 84 -6.06 0.51 2.69
CA PHE A 84 -5.00 0.32 3.70
C PHE A 84 -4.19 1.59 3.93
N SER A 85 -3.87 1.91 5.19
CA SER A 85 -2.99 3.03 5.51
C SER A 85 -1.50 2.72 5.29
N GLY A 86 -1.15 1.44 5.17
CA GLY A 86 0.16 0.92 4.77
C GLY A 86 1.01 0.32 5.89
N SER A 87 0.45 0.19 7.10
CA SER A 87 1.13 -0.40 8.27
C SER A 87 0.42 -1.62 8.85
N GLU A 88 -0.76 -1.94 8.31
CA GLU A 88 -1.55 -3.10 8.70
C GLU A 88 -0.84 -4.39 8.24
N PRO A 89 -0.89 -5.48 9.03
CA PRO A 89 -0.31 -6.76 8.62
C PRO A 89 -0.79 -7.25 7.25
N GLU A 90 -2.07 -7.02 6.92
CA GLU A 90 -2.71 -7.41 5.66
C GLU A 90 -2.27 -6.53 4.48
N ALA A 91 -1.77 -5.33 4.75
CA ALA A 91 -1.23 -4.43 3.74
C ALA A 91 0.15 -4.89 3.24
N CYS A 92 0.81 -5.79 3.96
CA CYS A 92 2.19 -6.21 3.70
C CYS A 92 2.29 -7.71 3.37
N HIS A 93 3.28 -8.05 2.54
CA HIS A 93 3.62 -9.42 2.19
C HIS A 93 5.14 -9.63 2.21
N GLN A 94 5.57 -10.77 2.75
CA GLN A 94 6.98 -11.17 2.81
C GLN A 94 7.30 -12.16 1.69
N PHE A 95 8.23 -11.78 0.81
CA PHE A 95 8.82 -12.64 -0.20
C PHE A 95 10.11 -13.28 0.29
N GLY A 96 10.40 -14.47 -0.21
CA GLY A 96 11.67 -15.16 0.00
C GLY A 96 12.77 -14.73 -0.98
N PRO A 97 13.94 -15.40 -0.95
CA PRO A 97 15.12 -15.00 -1.71
C PRO A 97 14.99 -15.20 -3.23
N GLY A 98 13.99 -15.94 -3.68
CA GLY A 98 13.67 -16.11 -5.11
C GLY A 98 12.64 -15.11 -5.65
N GLY A 99 12.10 -14.22 -4.81
CA GLY A 99 10.99 -13.37 -5.19
C GLY A 99 9.69 -14.14 -5.43
N GLY A 100 8.88 -13.71 -6.39
CA GLY A 100 7.60 -14.32 -6.74
C GLY A 100 6.52 -13.29 -7.07
N SER A 101 5.25 -13.66 -6.93
CA SER A 101 4.12 -12.74 -7.07
C SER A 101 3.12 -12.91 -5.94
N PHE A 102 2.50 -11.82 -5.50
CA PHE A 102 1.41 -11.85 -4.54
C PHE A 102 0.28 -10.92 -5.00
N THR A 103 -0.97 -11.34 -4.76
CA THR A 103 -2.17 -10.61 -5.17
C THR A 103 -2.99 -10.25 -3.94
N TRP A 104 -3.17 -8.95 -3.72
CA TRP A 104 -4.19 -8.44 -2.80
C TRP A 104 -5.52 -8.38 -3.54
N THR A 105 -6.56 -8.97 -2.98
CA THR A 105 -7.92 -8.98 -3.53
C THR A 105 -8.88 -8.18 -2.65
N GLY A 106 -10.07 -7.84 -3.16
CA GLY A 106 -11.06 -7.12 -2.38
C GLY A 106 -10.70 -5.64 -2.15
N LEU A 107 -9.88 -5.07 -3.04
CA LEU A 107 -9.43 -3.69 -2.93
C LEU A 107 -10.50 -2.73 -3.41
N ALA A 108 -10.70 -1.63 -2.68
CA ALA A 108 -11.51 -0.53 -3.17
C ALA A 108 -10.81 0.10 -4.39
N PRO A 109 -11.52 0.43 -5.48
CA PRO A 109 -10.89 1.03 -6.65
C PRO A 109 -10.17 2.34 -6.33
N GLY A 110 -9.02 2.58 -6.95
CA GLY A 110 -8.23 3.78 -6.76
C GLY A 110 -6.72 3.55 -6.84
N ASN A 111 -5.96 4.57 -6.45
CA ASN A 111 -4.51 4.55 -6.51
C ASN A 111 -3.90 3.92 -5.26
N TYR A 112 -3.04 2.93 -5.46
CA TYR A 112 -2.24 2.29 -4.41
C TYR A 112 -0.76 2.55 -4.63
N THR A 113 -0.05 2.97 -3.60
CA THR A 113 1.40 3.05 -3.60
C THR A 113 1.98 1.72 -3.13
N VAL A 114 3.00 1.22 -3.83
CA VAL A 114 3.70 -0.03 -3.52
C VAL A 114 5.10 0.30 -2.99
N ASN A 115 5.39 -0.11 -1.76
CA ASN A 115 6.65 0.19 -1.08
C ASN A 115 7.33 -1.08 -0.60
N GLU A 116 8.63 -1.19 -0.81
CA GLU A 116 9.48 -2.14 -0.11
C GLU A 116 10.05 -1.51 1.16
N THR A 117 9.98 -2.24 2.27
CA THR A 117 10.37 -1.75 3.60
C THR A 117 11.46 -2.62 4.20
N GLY A 118 12.30 -2.02 5.06
CA GLY A 118 13.33 -2.73 5.81
C GLY A 118 14.51 -3.25 5.00
N ILE A 119 14.64 -2.86 3.73
CA ILE A 119 15.76 -3.30 2.89
C ILE A 119 17.04 -2.48 3.12
N ASP A 120 18.18 -3.17 3.19
CA ASP A 120 19.49 -2.53 3.26
C ASP A 120 19.92 -2.01 1.88
N THR A 121 19.80 -0.70 1.68
CA THR A 121 20.17 -0.01 0.43
C THR A 121 21.67 0.09 0.18
N VAL A 122 22.52 -0.33 1.13
CA VAL A 122 23.96 -0.51 0.90
C VAL A 122 24.23 -1.82 0.14
N LEU A 123 23.38 -2.83 0.34
CA LEU A 123 23.52 -4.15 -0.25
C LEU A 123 22.64 -4.36 -1.49
N TRP A 124 21.59 -3.54 -1.65
CA TRP A 124 20.60 -3.71 -2.71
C TRP A 124 20.29 -2.41 -3.43
N ASN A 125 20.28 -2.48 -4.76
CA ASN A 125 19.63 -1.48 -5.60
C ASN A 125 18.17 -1.87 -5.79
N VAL A 126 17.24 -0.96 -5.47
CA VAL A 126 15.80 -1.22 -5.50
C VAL A 126 15.14 -0.39 -6.60
N GLN A 127 14.46 -1.06 -7.51
CA GLN A 127 13.69 -0.45 -8.58
C GLN A 127 12.19 -0.66 -8.34
N GLY A 128 11.39 0.34 -8.72
CA GLY A 128 9.94 0.31 -8.55
C GLY A 128 9.45 0.65 -7.14
N ASN A 129 10.33 0.89 -6.17
CA ASN A 129 9.90 1.28 -4.83
C ASN A 129 9.18 2.64 -4.82
N GLY A 130 7.99 2.69 -4.20
CA GLY A 130 7.19 3.91 -4.07
C GLY A 130 6.36 4.26 -5.31
N ILE A 131 6.24 3.36 -6.29
CA ILE A 131 5.37 3.59 -7.45
C ILE A 131 3.89 3.56 -7.05
N THR A 132 3.08 4.35 -7.75
CA THR A 132 1.63 4.32 -7.64
C THR A 132 1.02 3.54 -8.79
N VAL A 133 0.12 2.62 -8.48
CA VAL A 133 -0.63 1.80 -9.43
C VAL A 133 -2.12 2.05 -9.24
N PHE A 134 -2.83 2.24 -10.33
CA PHE A 134 -4.29 2.34 -10.31
C PHE A 134 -4.90 0.93 -10.31
N VAL A 135 -5.80 0.68 -9.36
CA VAL A 135 -6.65 -0.51 -9.29
C VAL A 135 -8.04 -0.11 -9.79
N PRO A 136 -8.47 -0.60 -10.96
CA PRO A 136 -9.81 -0.34 -11.48
C PRO A 136 -10.86 -1.18 -10.75
N GLU A 137 -12.11 -0.75 -10.88
CA GLU A 137 -13.28 -1.54 -10.50
C GLU A 137 -13.33 -2.88 -11.25
N ALA A 138 -13.66 -3.97 -10.55
CA ALA A 138 -13.67 -5.36 -11.03
C ALA A 138 -12.37 -5.85 -11.71
N GLY A 139 -11.30 -5.05 -11.69
CA GLY A 139 -10.12 -5.28 -12.50
C GLY A 139 -8.84 -5.38 -11.68
N GLU A 140 -7.72 -5.32 -12.38
CA GLU A 140 -6.41 -5.65 -11.83
C GLU A 140 -5.39 -4.56 -12.14
N GLY A 141 -4.73 -4.07 -11.09
CA GLY A 141 -3.48 -3.33 -11.21
C GLY A 141 -2.28 -4.27 -11.07
N THR A 142 -1.16 -3.92 -11.71
CA THR A 142 0.08 -4.68 -11.60
C THR A 142 1.26 -3.77 -11.29
N ALA A 143 2.12 -4.19 -10.37
CA ALA A 143 3.38 -3.53 -10.04
C ALA A 143 4.54 -4.53 -10.10
N THR A 144 5.76 -4.04 -10.33
CA THR A 144 6.98 -4.83 -10.21
C THR A 144 7.98 -4.09 -9.33
N ILE A 145 8.53 -4.81 -8.35
CA ILE A 145 9.65 -4.35 -7.53
C ILE A 145 10.83 -5.26 -7.81
N THR A 146 11.97 -4.67 -8.19
CA THR A 146 13.19 -5.42 -8.51
C THR A 146 14.30 -5.06 -7.55
N ASN A 147 14.87 -6.06 -6.90
CA ASN A 147 16.08 -5.93 -6.11
C ASN A 147 17.26 -6.50 -6.86
N ILE A 148 18.33 -5.72 -6.98
CA ILE A 148 19.58 -6.15 -7.59
C ILE A 148 20.67 -6.08 -6.51
N ALA A 149 21.30 -7.22 -6.21
CA ALA A 149 22.35 -7.28 -5.21
C ALA A 149 23.60 -6.50 -5.68
N ILE A 150 24.15 -5.68 -4.79
CA ILE A 150 25.35 -4.90 -5.03
C ILE A 150 26.55 -5.75 -4.59
N LYS A 151 27.49 -6.00 -5.50
CA LYS A 151 28.76 -6.62 -5.15
C LYS A 151 29.71 -5.58 -4.57
N ILE A 152 29.91 -5.61 -3.26
CA ILE A 152 30.95 -4.82 -2.60
C ILE A 152 32.31 -5.47 -2.83
N ARG A 153 33.25 -4.76 -3.46
CA ARG A 153 34.64 -5.20 -3.58
C ARG A 153 35.30 -5.07 -2.21
N GLY A 154 35.29 -6.15 -1.44
CA GLY A 154 35.88 -6.20 -0.10
C GLY A 154 35.95 -7.61 0.50
N ASP A 155 34.97 -8.47 0.20
CA ASP A 155 34.96 -9.86 0.66
C ASP A 155 35.80 -10.79 -0.22
N ALA A 156 37.03 -10.37 -0.53
CA ALA A 156 38.05 -11.39 -0.72
C ALA A 156 38.06 -12.22 0.58
N PRO A 157 38.00 -13.56 0.52
CA PRO A 157 38.38 -14.38 1.68
C PRO A 157 39.71 -13.80 2.19
N PRO A 158 39.96 -13.69 3.50
CA PRO A 158 41.27 -13.24 3.97
C PRO A 158 42.30 -14.08 3.23
N THR A 159 43.00 -13.46 2.27
CA THR A 159 44.13 -14.10 1.62
C THR A 159 45.03 -14.39 2.78
N ASN A 160 45.16 -15.68 3.10
CA ASN A 160 46.01 -16.19 4.15
C ASN A 160 47.36 -15.49 3.92
N LEU A 161 47.65 -14.47 4.73
CA LEU A 161 48.92 -13.79 4.68
C LEU A 161 49.89 -14.89 5.11
N GLU A 162 50.61 -15.48 4.15
CA GLU A 162 51.77 -16.29 4.49
C GLU A 162 52.64 -15.43 5.42
N PRO A 163 52.87 -15.84 6.68
CA PRO A 163 53.75 -15.10 7.56
C PRO A 163 55.17 -15.20 6.98
N GLY A 164 55.61 -14.18 6.22
CA GLY A 164 56.95 -14.19 5.64
C GLY A 164 57.21 -13.36 4.38
N LYS A 165 56.20 -12.73 3.75
CA LYS A 165 56.46 -11.78 2.66
C LYS A 165 55.88 -10.40 2.94
N GLU A 166 56.63 -9.61 3.70
CA GLU A 166 56.44 -8.15 3.67
C GLU A 166 56.81 -7.62 2.27
N PRO A 167 55.98 -6.77 1.65
CA PRO A 167 56.41 -6.00 0.49
C PRO A 167 57.40 -4.92 0.94
N VAL A 168 58.59 -4.93 0.35
CA VAL A 168 59.59 -3.86 0.51
C VAL A 168 58.97 -2.56 0.02
N ILE A 169 58.66 -1.65 0.94
CA ILE A 169 58.24 -0.29 0.61
C ILE A 169 59.46 0.42 0.01
N ALA A 170 59.46 0.57 -1.32
CA ALA A 170 60.43 1.39 -2.01
C ALA A 170 60.21 2.85 -1.62
N THR A 171 61.21 3.42 -0.96
CA THR A 171 61.33 4.82 -0.57
C THR A 171 61.27 5.72 -1.80
N ASN A 172 60.28 6.61 -1.87
CA ASN A 172 60.36 7.81 -2.71
C ASN A 172 60.49 9.03 -1.80
N ASN A 173 61.72 9.52 -1.70
CA ASN A 173 62.09 10.79 -1.09
C ASN A 173 61.38 11.93 -1.83
N LEU A 174 60.46 12.64 -1.16
CA LEU A 174 60.00 13.95 -1.58
C LEU A 174 60.45 14.98 -0.53
N PHE A 175 61.61 15.58 -0.76
CA PHE A 175 62.07 16.74 0.01
C PHE A 175 61.22 17.96 -0.37
N LEU A 176 60.50 18.53 0.60
CA LEU A 176 59.94 19.88 0.48
C LEU A 176 61.00 20.89 1.00
N PRO A 177 61.36 21.95 0.26
CA PRO A 177 62.24 22.97 0.80
C PRO A 177 61.48 23.87 1.79
N VAL A 178 62.08 24.08 2.96
CA VAL A 178 61.66 25.10 3.93
C VAL A 178 62.20 26.45 3.46
N VAL A 179 61.32 27.44 3.27
CA VAL A 179 61.70 28.85 3.11
C VAL A 179 61.65 29.50 4.50
N VAL A 180 62.79 29.98 5.00
CA VAL A 180 62.88 30.87 6.16
C VAL A 180 63.24 32.26 5.63
N SER A 181 62.40 33.26 5.89
CA SER A 181 62.76 34.67 5.67
C SER A 181 63.57 35.16 6.88
N GLN A 182 64.66 35.88 6.60
CA GLN A 182 65.33 36.72 7.60
C GLN A 182 64.47 37.94 7.93
#